data_AF-A0A2S6UR15-F1
#
_entry.id   AF-A0A2S6UR15-F1
#
_cell.length_a   1.000
_cell.length_b   1.000
_cell.length_c   1.000
_cell.angle_alpha   90.00
_cell.angle_beta   90.00
_cell.angle_gamma   90.00
#
_symmetry.space_group_name_H-M   'P 1'
#
loop_
_entity.id
_entity.type
_entity.pdbx_description
1 polymer ?
#
loop_
_entity_poly.entity_id
_entity_poly.type
_entity_poly.pdbx_seq_one_letter_code
_entity_poly.pdbx_strand_id
1 'polypeptide(L)' 'FAEMDLIGLPWQLIVGPRDAAEKKVELKNRKNGKKEQLPIKVAIERITNLFAL' A
#
# COMPACT_ATOMS: atom_id res chain seq x y z
N PHE A 1 4.58 1.95 11.58
CA PHE A 1 4.87 0.66 10.91
C PHE A 1 4.77 -0.53 11.86
N ALA A 2 5.47 -0.51 13.00
CA ALA A 2 5.44 -1.61 13.97
C ALA A 2 4.02 -1.99 14.42
N GLU A 3 3.17 -1.01 14.73
CA GLU A 3 1.76 -1.28 15.12
C GLU A 3 0.94 -1.92 14.00
N MET A 4 1.06 -1.43 12.75
CA MET A 4 0.35 -1.97 11.58
C MET A 4 0.78 -3.42 11.27
N ASP A 5 2.08 -3.70 11.48
CA ASP A 5 2.64 -5.04 11.33
C ASP A 5 2.20 -5.97 12.49
N LEU A 6 2.03 -5.41 13.69
CA LEU A 6 1.57 -6.10 14.91
C LEU A 6 0.10 -6.50 14.83
N ILE A 7 -0.79 -5.59 14.41
CA ILE A 7 -2.23 -5.91 14.22
C ILE A 7 -2.47 -6.81 12.99
N GLY A 8 -1.45 -7.02 12.15
CA GLY A 8 -1.47 -8.02 11.11
C GLY A 8 -2.12 -7.59 9.79
N LEU A 9 -2.14 -6.29 9.46
CA LEU A 9 -2.71 -5.84 8.19
C LEU A 9 -1.99 -6.50 6.99
N PRO A 10 -2.70 -7.19 6.09
CA PRO A 10 -2.09 -7.91 4.97
C PRO A 10 -1.45 -6.95 3.95
N TRP A 11 -2.06 -5.77 3.78
CA TRP A 11 -1.63 -4.70 2.89
C TRP A 11 -1.62 -3.37 3.63
N GLN A 12 -0.64 -2.51 3.34
CA GLN A 12 -0.55 -1.15 3.86
C GLN A 12 -0.33 -0.19 2.71
N LEU A 13 -1.17 0.83 2.60
CA LEU A 13 -1.02 1.93 1.65
C LEU A 13 -0.45 3.14 2.40
N ILE A 14 0.76 3.55 2.02
CA ILE A 14 1.55 4.53 2.75
C ILE A 14 1.64 5.80 1.91
N VAL A 15 1.24 6.92 2.50
CA VAL A 15 1.26 8.24 1.85
C VAL A 15 2.33 9.08 2.51
N GLY A 16 3.44 9.28 1.81
CA GLY A 16 4.52 10.20 2.22
C GLY A 16 4.49 11.49 1.40
N PRO A 17 4.98 12.62 1.94
CA PRO A 17 4.94 13.92 1.25
C PRO A 17 5.70 13.90 -0.09
N ARG A 18 6.80 13.15 -0.18
CA ARG A 18 7.58 13.00 -1.42
C ARG A 18 6.76 12.31 -2.52
N ASP A 19 6.20 11.14 -2.22
CA ASP A 19 5.48 10.34 -3.21
C ASP A 19 4.16 11.02 -3.59
N ALA A 20 3.50 11.68 -2.65
CA ALA A 20 2.27 12.43 -2.88
C ALA A 20 2.47 13.59 -3.87
N ALA A 21 3.63 14.28 -3.83
CA ALA A 21 3.96 15.33 -4.80
C ALA A 21 4.02 14.80 -6.25
N GLU A 22 4.35 13.51 -6.42
CA GLU A 22 4.37 12.81 -7.71
C GLU A 22 3.07 12.05 -8.02
N LYS A 23 2.00 12.23 -7.21
CA LYS A 23 0.74 11.47 -7.30
C LYS A 23 0.92 9.95 -7.15
N LYS A 24 1.87 9.54 -6.32
CA LYS A 24 2.20 8.13 -6.01
C LYS A 24 1.99 7.81 -4.52
N VAL A 25 1.93 6.51 -4.23
CA VAL A 25 1.87 5.92 -2.89
C VAL A 25 2.76 4.69 -2.84
N GLU A 26 3.25 4.34 -1.64
CA GLU A 26 3.92 3.05 -1.41
C GLU A 26 2.88 2.01 -0.98
N LEU A 27 2.78 0.91 -1.73
CA LEU A 27 1.98 -0.25 -1.36
C LEU A 27 2.90 -1.33 -0.79
N LYS A 28 2.70 -1.69 0.48
CA LYS A 28 3.46 -2.73 1.18
C LYS A 28 2.61 -4.00 1.34
N ASN A 29 3.17 -5.15 0.95
CA ASN A 29 2.64 -6.47 1.24
C ASN A 29 3.31 -7.02 2.50
N ARG A 30 2.54 -7.29 3.57
CA ARG A 30 3.09 -7.79 4.83
C ARG A 30 3.65 -9.21 4.72
N LYS A 31 3.01 -10.08 3.93
CA LYS A 31 3.37 -11.51 3.81
C LYS A 31 4.79 -11.71 3.29
N ASN A 32 5.21 -10.90 2.32
CA ASN A 32 6.53 -11.04 1.67
C ASN A 32 7.46 -9.83 1.84
N GLY A 33 7.01 -8.78 2.53
CA GLY A 33 7.77 -7.56 2.77
C GLY A 33 7.96 -6.66 1.54
N LYS A 34 7.39 -7.00 0.37
CA LYS A 34 7.55 -6.20 -0.84
C LYS A 34 6.87 -4.84 -0.70
N LYS A 35 7.54 -3.82 -1.24
CA LYS A 35 7.09 -2.44 -1.31
C LYS A 35 7.21 -1.97 -2.75
N GLU A 36 6.13 -1.38 -3.26
CA GLU A 36 6.07 -0.84 -4.61
C GLU A 36 5.52 0.57 -4.58
N GLN A 37 6.20 1.51 -5.25
CA GLN A 37 5.63 2.83 -5.50
C GLN A 37 4.74 2.79 -6.73
N LEU A 38 3.48 3.14 -6.56
CA LEU A 38 2.46 3.05 -7.60
C LEU A 38 1.71 4.39 -7.70
N PRO A 39 1.22 4.77 -8.89
CA PRO A 39 0.22 5.83 -8.99
C PRO A 39 -0.98 5.53 -8.08
N ILE A 40 -1.54 6.55 -7.44
CA ILE A 40 -2.64 6.41 -6.47
C ILE A 40 -3.78 5.54 -7.03
N LYS A 41 -4.20 5.80 -8.27
CA LYS A 41 -5.28 5.07 -8.94
C LYS A 41 -4.99 3.57 -9.05
N VAL A 42 -3.77 3.21 -9.45
CA VAL A 42 -3.34 1.82 -9.61
C VAL A 42 -3.30 1.09 -8.26
N ALA A 43 -2.86 1.77 -7.20
CA ALA A 43 -2.84 1.19 -5.86
C ALA A 43 -4.25 0.89 -5.34
N ILE A 44 -5.21 1.80 -5.56
CA ILE A 44 -6.63 1.61 -5.19
C ILE A 44 -7.22 0.43 -5.97
N GLU A 45 -7.08 0.40 -7.30
CA GLU A 45 -7.58 -0.70 -8.14
C GLU A 45 -7.02 -2.05 -7.70
N ARG A 46 -5.71 -2.13 -7.42
CA ARG A 46 -5.08 -3.36 -6.94
C ARG A 46 -5.66 -3.82 -5.61
N ILE A 47 -5.83 -2.92 -4.64
CA ILE A 47 -6.41 -3.26 -3.33
C ILE A 47 -7.85 -3.73 -3.49
N THR A 48 -8.69 -2.98 -4.22
CA THR A 48 -10.10 -3.34 -4.41
C THR A 48 -10.24 -4.71 -5.09
N ASN A 49 -9.41 -5.01 -6.09
CA ASN A 49 -9.43 -6.30 -6.79
C ASN A 49 -8.99 -7.48 -5.92
N LEU A 50 -8.17 -7.27 -4.88
CA LEU A 50 -7.75 -8.32 -3.95
C LEU A 50 -8.89 -8.78 -3.02
N PHE A 51 -9.90 -7.94 -2.83
CA PHE A 51 -11.02 -8.18 -1.93
C PHE A 51 -12.37 -8.27 -2.67
N ALA A 52 -12.38 -8.17 -4.00
CA ALA A 52 -13.56 -8.43 -4.79
C ALA A 52 -13.94 -9.92 -4.63
N LEU A 53 -15.18 -10.16 -4.19
CA LEU A 53 -15.81 -11.49 -4.10
C LEU A 53 -16.32 -11.93 -5.47
#